data_AF-A0A109JX25-F1
#
_entry.id   AF-A0A109JX25-F1
#
_cell.length_a   1.000
_cell.length_b   1.000
_cell.length_c   1.000
_cell.angle_alpha   90.00
_cell.angle_beta   90.00
_cell.angle_gamma   90.00
#
_symmetry.space_group_name_H-M   'P 1'
#
loop_
_entity.id
_entity.type
_entity.pdbx_description
1 polymer ?
#
loop_
_entity_poly.entity_id
_entity_poly.type
_entity_poly.pdbx_seq_one_letter_code
_entity_poly.pdbx_strand_id
1 'polypeptide(L)'
;METFYAAIIAAGMAGYIGTEVLTTSTPFAAFSSACNIKGNISLNNGERIYHVPGQEYYDETRVSRSHGERWFCSEADARAAGWRKAMR
;
A
#
# COMPACT_ATOMS: atom_id res chain seq x y z
N MET A 1 -52.29 3.10 -6.00
CA MET A 1 -51.36 3.41 -4.90
C MET A 1 -50.02 3.76 -5.53
N GLU A 2 -49.94 4.85 -6.31
CA GLU A 2 -48.83 5.07 -7.26
C GLU A 2 -48.65 6.58 -7.56
N THR A 3 -48.76 7.47 -6.57
CA THR A 3 -48.76 8.94 -6.87
C THR A 3 -48.03 9.82 -5.84
N PHE A 4 -47.14 9.29 -5.01
CA PHE A 4 -46.47 10.11 -3.96
C PHE A 4 -44.94 10.23 -4.04
N TYR A 5 -44.27 9.72 -5.08
CA TYR A 5 -42.79 9.77 -5.16
C TYR A 5 -42.21 10.81 -6.14
N ALA A 6 -43.03 11.71 -6.69
CA ALA A 6 -42.62 12.66 -7.73
C ALA A 6 -42.34 14.10 -7.21
N ALA A 7 -41.73 14.25 -6.02
CA ALA A 7 -41.53 15.58 -5.41
C ALA A 7 -40.13 15.84 -4.82
N ILE A 8 -39.08 15.08 -5.17
CA ILE A 8 -37.71 15.35 -4.68
C ILE A 8 -36.63 15.20 -5.76
N ILE A 9 -36.78 15.80 -6.94
CA ILE A 9 -35.64 16.00 -7.87
C ILE A 9 -35.80 17.35 -8.60
N ALA A 10 -35.58 18.46 -7.91
CA ALA A 10 -35.51 19.78 -8.55
C ALA A 10 -34.72 20.79 -7.70
N ALA A 11 -33.40 20.59 -7.55
CA ALA A 11 -32.50 21.67 -7.16
C ALA A 11 -31.04 21.35 -7.48
N GLY A 12 -30.46 22.06 -8.46
CA GLY A 12 -29.15 22.67 -8.24
C GLY A 12 -27.90 22.00 -8.80
N MET A 13 -27.83 21.69 -10.11
CA MET A 13 -26.52 21.53 -10.79
C MET A 13 -26.45 22.41 -12.06
N ALA A 14 -26.64 23.71 -11.90
CA ALA A 14 -26.43 24.71 -12.95
C ALA A 14 -25.60 25.88 -12.39
N GLY A 15 -24.30 25.85 -12.64
CA GLY A 15 -23.27 26.75 -12.10
C GLY A 15 -22.17 25.88 -11.50
N TYR A 16 -20.95 25.78 -12.03
CA TYR A 16 -20.03 26.85 -12.36
C TYR A 16 -19.19 26.49 -13.61
N ILE A 17 -19.25 27.38 -14.59
CA ILE A 17 -18.23 27.90 -15.51
C ILE A 17 -16.86 27.21 -15.55
N GLY A 18 -16.38 26.99 -16.78
CA GLY A 18 -15.16 26.26 -17.09
C GLY A 18 -13.84 26.94 -16.75
N THR A 19 -12.84 26.09 -16.58
CA THR A 19 -11.46 26.31 -16.99
C THR A 19 -10.92 24.97 -17.49
N GLU A 20 -10.35 25.00 -18.68
CA GLU A 20 -9.42 24.01 -19.18
C GLU A 20 -8.29 23.77 -18.17
N VAL A 21 -8.20 22.56 -17.61
CA VAL A 21 -6.89 22.06 -17.18
C VAL A 21 -6.76 20.60 -17.57
N LEU A 22 -6.13 20.46 -18.72
CA LEU A 22 -5.25 19.41 -19.18
C LEU A 22 -4.40 18.76 -18.06
N THR A 23 -4.99 18.07 -17.08
CA THR A 23 -4.22 17.34 -16.03
C THR A 23 -5.01 16.23 -15.34
N THR A 24 -5.83 15.47 -16.06
CA THR A 24 -6.01 14.05 -15.69
C THR A 24 -4.82 13.28 -16.25
N SER A 25 -3.62 13.63 -15.80
CA SER A 25 -2.57 12.65 -15.59
C SER A 25 -3.17 11.62 -14.65
N THR A 26 -3.73 10.57 -15.26
CA THR A 26 -4.07 9.30 -14.65
C THR A 26 -3.11 9.03 -13.48
N PRO A 27 -3.55 9.02 -12.21
CA PRO A 27 -2.76 8.47 -11.13
C PRO A 27 -2.72 6.93 -11.24
N PHE A 28 -2.65 6.39 -12.45
CA PHE A 28 -2.39 4.98 -12.72
C PHE A 28 -0.92 4.61 -12.43
N ALA A 29 -0.08 5.58 -12.05
CA ALA A 29 1.28 5.36 -11.56
C ALA A 29 1.40 5.27 -10.03
N ALA A 30 0.29 5.24 -9.27
CA ALA A 30 0.32 5.13 -7.80
C ALA A 30 -0.16 3.75 -7.26
N PHE A 31 -0.48 2.79 -8.12
CA PHE A 31 -1.09 1.51 -7.71
C PHE A 31 -0.13 0.32 -7.69
N SER A 32 1.18 0.55 -7.64
CA SER A 32 2.11 -0.50 -7.24
C SER A 32 3.21 0.11 -6.37
N SER A 33 2.82 0.58 -5.19
CA SER A 33 3.75 0.56 -4.06
C SER A 33 4.06 -0.90 -3.79
N ALA A 34 4.96 -1.49 -4.57
CA ALA A 34 5.47 -2.82 -4.30
C ALA A 34 6.03 -2.74 -2.89
N CYS A 35 5.38 -3.44 -1.94
CA CYS A 35 5.85 -3.54 -0.57
C CYS A 35 7.33 -3.98 -0.63
N ASN A 36 8.23 -3.02 -0.40
CA ASN A 36 9.66 -3.13 -0.68
C ASN A 36 10.46 -3.40 0.59
N ILE A 37 9.79 -3.71 1.69
CA ILE A 37 10.46 -4.14 2.92
C ILE A 37 10.37 -5.65 2.96
N LYS A 38 11.53 -6.31 2.84
CA LYS A 38 11.63 -7.77 2.81
C LYS A 38 11.72 -8.30 4.22
N GLY A 39 10.75 -9.09 4.67
CA GLY A 39 10.83 -9.80 5.94
C GLY A 39 11.28 -11.25 5.74
N ASN A 40 12.45 -11.63 6.25
CA ASN A 40 12.93 -13.01 6.38
C ASN A 40 12.90 -13.57 7.82
N ILE A 41 12.80 -14.89 7.93
CA ILE A 41 12.85 -15.60 9.20
C ILE A 41 14.12 -16.43 9.20
N SER A 42 15.03 -16.12 10.14
CA SER A 42 16.29 -16.84 10.25
C SER A 42 16.03 -18.30 10.65
N LEU A 43 16.42 -19.23 9.79
CA LEU A 43 16.18 -20.67 9.97
C LEU A 43 16.87 -21.24 11.22
N ASN A 44 17.93 -20.60 11.72
CA ASN A 44 18.70 -21.08 12.86
C ASN A 44 18.06 -20.75 14.21
N ASN A 45 17.43 -19.58 14.34
CA ASN A 45 16.94 -19.05 15.62
C ASN A 45 15.47 -18.60 15.57
N GLY A 46 14.79 -18.73 14.42
CA GLY A 46 13.41 -18.31 14.22
C GLY A 46 13.20 -16.80 14.26
N GLU A 47 14.28 -16.02 14.16
CA GLU A 47 14.23 -14.58 14.34
C GLU A 47 13.59 -13.89 13.12
N ARG A 48 12.64 -12.99 13.39
CA ARG A 48 11.91 -12.23 12.37
C ARG A 48 12.65 -10.92 12.10
N ILE A 49 13.29 -10.84 10.94
CA ILE A 49 14.13 -9.69 10.55
C ILE A 49 13.55 -9.08 9.29
N TYR A 50 13.47 -7.75 9.24
CA TYR A 50 13.10 -7.04 8.02
C TYR A 50 14.26 -6.22 7.48
N HIS A 51 14.35 -6.21 6.15
CA HIS A 51 15.33 -5.48 5.37
C HIS A 51 14.63 -4.37 4.57
N VAL A 52 15.20 -3.17 4.61
CA VAL A 52 14.75 -2.02 3.81
C VAL A 52 15.67 -1.81 2.60
N PRO A 53 15.19 -1.19 1.52
CA PRO A 53 16.04 -0.87 0.37
C PRO A 53 17.27 -0.05 0.79
N GLY A 54 18.43 -0.37 0.24
CA GLY A 54 19.71 0.27 0.56
C GLY A 54 20.52 -0.40 1.67
N GLN A 55 19.99 -1.47 2.29
CA GLN A 55 20.77 -2.34 3.19
C GLN A 55 21.64 -3.31 2.40
N GLU A 56 22.77 -3.69 2.99
CA GLU A 56 23.80 -4.56 2.41
C GLU A 56 23.17 -5.88 1.92
N TYR A 57 22.39 -6.52 2.77
CA TYR A 57 21.77 -7.82 2.47
C TYR A 57 20.39 -7.71 1.85
N TYR A 58 19.94 -6.52 1.47
CA TYR A 58 18.59 -6.34 0.92
C TYR A 58 18.42 -7.17 -0.36
N ASP A 59 19.37 -7.10 -1.28
CA ASP A 59 19.27 -7.78 -2.58
C ASP A 59 19.49 -9.28 -2.48
N GLU A 60 20.25 -9.75 -1.51
CA GLU A 60 20.48 -11.17 -1.24
C GLU A 60 19.26 -11.82 -0.56
N THR A 61 18.56 -11.05 0.28
CA THR A 61 17.37 -11.55 0.99
C THR A 61 16.29 -11.97 0.01
N ARG A 62 15.95 -13.27 0.07
CA ARG A 62 14.83 -13.90 -0.64
C ARG A 62 13.75 -14.20 0.38
N VAL A 63 12.52 -13.79 0.08
CA VAL A 63 11.37 -13.99 0.95
C VAL A 63 10.55 -15.15 0.41
N SER A 64 10.31 -16.15 1.26
CA SER A 64 9.57 -17.37 0.97
C SER A 64 8.33 -17.47 1.87
N ARG A 65 7.16 -17.29 1.26
CA ARG A 65 5.87 -17.37 1.97
C ARG A 65 5.64 -18.71 2.67
N SER A 66 6.22 -19.79 2.15
CA SER A 66 6.13 -21.13 2.74
C SER A 66 6.76 -21.21 4.14
N HIS A 67 7.76 -20.37 4.42
CA HIS A 67 8.41 -20.29 5.73
C HIS A 67 7.76 -19.22 6.65
N GLY A 68 6.64 -18.62 6.23
CA GLY A 68 5.98 -17.52 6.95
C GLY A 68 6.63 -16.15 6.73
N GLU A 69 7.57 -16.07 5.79
CA GLU A 69 8.23 -14.82 5.39
C GLU A 69 7.31 -13.97 4.51
N ARG A 70 7.43 -12.64 4.59
CA ARG A 70 6.53 -11.73 3.84
C ARG A 70 7.14 -10.37 3.59
N TRP A 71 6.54 -9.64 2.65
CA TRP A 71 6.86 -8.25 2.40
C TRP A 71 5.98 -7.31 3.22
N PHE A 72 6.54 -6.17 3.59
CA PHE A 72 5.84 -5.07 4.26
C PHE A 72 5.90 -3.81 3.42
N CYS A 73 4.87 -2.99 3.52
CA CYS A 73 4.81 -1.70 2.85
C CYS A 73 5.33 -0.57 3.75
N SER A 74 5.42 -0.78 5.07
CA SER A 74 6.03 0.17 5.99
C SER A 74 6.83 -0.53 7.10
N GLU A 75 7.85 0.16 7.64
CA GLU A 75 8.62 -0.34 8.80
C GLU A 75 7.73 -0.47 10.05
N ALA A 76 6.69 0.37 10.15
CA ALA A 76 5.72 0.34 11.24
C ALA A 76 4.93 -0.98 11.22
N ASP A 77 4.46 -1.42 10.05
CA ASP A 77 3.75 -2.70 9.89
C ASP A 77 4.65 -3.89 10.23
N ALA A 78 5.92 -3.82 9.82
CA ALA A 78 6.91 -4.85 10.17
C ALA A 78 7.11 -4.92 11.69
N ARG A 79 7.32 -3.78 12.36
CA ARG A 79 7.47 -3.74 13.82
C ARG A 79 6.20 -4.19 14.55
N ALA A 80 5.02 -3.74 14.11
CA ALA A 80 3.74 -4.16 14.67
C ALA A 80 3.49 -5.67 14.52
N ALA A 81 4.02 -6.26 13.45
CA ALA A 81 4.02 -7.70 13.24
C ALA A 81 5.05 -8.47 14.08
N GLY A 82 5.85 -7.79 14.91
CA GLY A 82 6.89 -8.39 15.75
C GLY A 82 8.20 -8.66 15.01
N TRP A 83 8.51 -7.89 13.97
CA TRP A 83 9.75 -8.01 13.21
C TRP A 83 10.73 -6.92 13.63
N ARG A 84 12.02 -7.27 13.73
CA ARG A 84 13.08 -6.28 14.01
C ARG A 84 13.80 -5.85 12.75
N LYS A 85 14.39 -4.66 12.77
CA LYS A 85 15.20 -4.16 11.66
C LYS A 85 16.51 -4.95 11.55
N ALA A 86 16.95 -5.22 10.32
CA ALA A 86 18.31 -5.69 10.06
C ALA A 86 19.31 -4.58 10.41
N MET A 87 20.48 -4.95 10.95
CA MET A 87 21.51 -3.98 11.32
C MET A 87 22.35 -3.50 10.13
N ARG A 88 22.42 -4.28 9.06
CA ARG A 88 23.30 -4.07 7.90
C ARG A 88 22.52 -4.35 6.62
#